data_AF-A0A436WMJ4-F1
#
_entry.id   AF-A0A436WMJ4-F1
#
_cell.length_a   1.000
_cell.length_b   1.000
_cell.length_c   1.000
_cell.angle_alpha   90.00
_cell.angle_beta   90.00
_cell.angle_gamma   90.00
#
_symmetry.space_group_name_H-M   'P 1'
#
loop_
_entity.id
_entity.type
_entity.pdbx_description
1 polymer ?
#
loop_
_entity_poly.entity_id
_entity_poly.type
_entity_poly.pdbx_seq_one_letter_code
_entity_poly.pdbx_strand_id
1 'polypeptide(L)'
;MRFLFVLVLLAGVAIGVLYPWAMSNFSGHEIGTWRVYEQGRFRPVTVPLAARDAPLRVLVDLTARAERIVSQQRTVLTLTAATGGRTALASTLQFSHSDNPRQASPQ
;
A
#
# COMPACT_ATOMS: atom_id res chain seq x y z
N MET A 1 25.18 -17.95 34.15
CA MET A 1 24.04 -17.02 34.27
C MET A 1 24.24 -15.72 33.48
N ARG A 2 25.31 -14.93 33.68
CA ARG A 2 25.52 -13.65 32.98
C ARG A 2 25.61 -13.74 31.45
N PHE A 3 26.24 -14.79 30.92
CA PHE A 3 26.37 -14.99 29.47
C PHE A 3 25.02 -15.27 28.77
N LEU A 4 24.12 -16.02 29.43
CA LEU A 4 22.75 -16.26 28.92
C LEU A 4 21.95 -14.96 28.83
N PHE A 5 22.06 -14.08 29.82
CA PHE A 5 21.40 -12.77 29.77
C PHE A 5 21.89 -11.91 28.60
N VAL A 6 23.20 -11.92 28.32
CA VAL A 6 23.76 -11.20 27.17
C VAL A 6 23.26 -11.80 25.85
N LEU A 7 23.19 -13.12 25.73
CA LEU A 7 22.63 -13.80 24.55
C LEU A 7 21.16 -13.46 24.31
N VAL A 8 20.35 -13.47 25.37
CA VAL A 8 18.93 -13.10 25.29
C VAL A 8 18.77 -11.63 24.92
N LEU A 9 19.61 -10.75 25.47
CA LEU A 9 19.60 -9.32 25.14
C LEU A 9 20.00 -9.08 23.67
N LEU A 10 21.05 -9.75 23.19
CA LEU A 10 21.45 -9.69 21.77
C LEU A 10 20.37 -10.25 20.85
N ALA A 11 19.73 -11.35 21.22
CA ALA A 11 18.61 -11.90 20.46
C ALA A 11 17.42 -10.92 20.43
N GLY A 12 17.11 -10.28 21.56
CA GLY A 12 16.05 -9.28 21.64
C GLY A 12 16.34 -8.04 20.78
N VAL A 13 17.57 -7.52 20.82
CA VAL A 13 17.99 -6.40 19.96
C VAL A 13 17.99 -6.82 18.48
N ALA A 14 18.49 -8.01 18.17
CA ALA A 14 18.51 -8.52 16.82
C ALA A 14 17.08 -8.64 16.26
N ILE A 15 16.15 -9.22 17.01
CA ILE A 15 14.75 -9.31 16.61
C ILE A 15 14.13 -7.92 16.51
N GLY A 16 14.32 -7.05 17.51
CA GLY A 16 13.71 -5.72 17.55
C GLY A 16 14.17 -4.78 16.42
N VAL A 17 15.41 -4.93 15.94
CA VAL A 17 15.97 -4.06 14.90
C VAL A 17 15.95 -4.71 13.52
N LEU A 18 16.41 -5.97 13.39
CA LEU A 18 16.50 -6.61 12.08
C LEU A 18 15.13 -7.01 11.55
N TYR A 19 14.16 -7.37 12.41
CA TYR A 19 12.83 -7.78 11.92
C TYR A 19 12.07 -6.63 11.24
N PRO A 20 11.91 -5.43 11.84
CA PRO A 20 11.25 -4.31 11.16
C PRO A 20 12.03 -3.80 9.94
N TRP A 21 13.37 -3.83 10.00
CA TRP A 21 14.20 -3.48 8.84
C TRP A 21 14.00 -4.45 7.68
N ALA A 22 14.04 -5.76 7.94
CA ALA A 22 13.78 -6.77 6.90
C ALA A 22 12.37 -6.60 6.33
N MET A 23 11.37 -6.34 7.17
CA MET A 23 9.98 -6.16 6.76
C MET A 23 9.74 -4.92 5.89
N SER A 24 10.57 -3.89 6.04
CA SER A 24 10.48 -2.65 5.26
C SER A 24 11.32 -2.70 3.98
N ASN A 25 12.40 -3.48 3.94
CA ASN A 25 13.36 -3.51 2.84
C ASN A 25 13.20 -4.71 1.90
N PHE A 26 12.70 -5.85 2.38
CA PHE A 26 12.36 -6.96 1.49
C PHE A 26 11.04 -6.65 0.78
N SER A 27 11.12 -6.35 -0.51
CA SER A 27 9.97 -6.52 -1.40
C SER A 27 9.64 -8.01 -1.40
N GLY A 28 8.57 -8.41 -0.72
CA GLY A 28 8.08 -9.79 -0.76
C GLY A 28 7.84 -10.26 -2.20
N HIS A 29 7.43 -11.52 -2.35
CA HIS A 29 7.07 -12.04 -3.66
C HIS A 29 5.88 -11.26 -4.26
N GLU A 30 5.95 -10.92 -5.55
CA GLU A 30 4.83 -10.30 -6.26
C GLU A 30 3.68 -11.29 -6.37
N ILE A 31 2.52 -10.94 -5.82
CA ILE A 31 1.29 -11.73 -5.95
C ILE A 31 0.72 -11.61 -7.37
N GLY A 32 0.81 -10.40 -7.93
CA GLY A 32 0.43 -10.11 -9.32
C GLY A 32 0.13 -8.64 -9.56
N THR A 33 -0.20 -8.33 -10.81
CA THR A 33 -0.59 -7.01 -11.28
C THR A 33 -1.97 -7.09 -11.95
N TRP A 34 -2.89 -6.19 -11.57
CA TRP A 34 -4.26 -6.18 -12.10
C TRP A 34 -4.64 -4.82 -12.66
N ARG A 35 -5.33 -4.85 -13.81
CA ARG A 35 -5.92 -3.66 -14.40
C ARG A 35 -7.33 -3.45 -13.86
N VAL A 36 -7.47 -2.51 -12.92
CA VAL A 36 -8.77 -2.15 -12.31
C VAL A 36 -9.55 -1.12 -13.13
N TYR A 37 -8.91 -0.44 -14.09
CA TYR A 37 -9.54 0.56 -14.95
C TYR A 37 -9.34 0.25 -16.42
N GLU A 38 -10.45 0.06 -17.13
CA GLU A 38 -10.47 -0.27 -18.54
C GLU A 38 -11.71 0.32 -19.23
N GLN A 39 -11.55 0.83 -20.46
CA GLN A 39 -12.64 1.38 -21.27
C GLN A 39 -13.50 2.44 -20.54
N GLY A 40 -12.86 3.27 -19.72
CA GLY A 40 -13.56 4.36 -19.03
C GLY A 40 -14.25 3.97 -17.71
N ARG A 41 -14.18 2.70 -17.28
CA ARG A 41 -14.88 2.18 -16.10
C ARG A 41 -13.95 1.43 -15.17
N PHE A 42 -14.25 1.50 -13.87
CA PHE A 42 -13.59 0.68 -12.86
C PHE A 42 -14.24 -0.70 -12.78
N ARG A 43 -13.43 -1.74 -12.63
CA ARG A 43 -13.88 -3.11 -12.40
C ARG A 43 -13.36 -3.60 -11.04
N PRO A 44 -14.21 -4.24 -10.22
CA PRO A 44 -13.75 -4.83 -8.98
C PRO A 44 -12.80 -5.99 -9.27
N VAL A 45 -11.74 -6.09 -8.48
CA VAL A 45 -10.79 -7.19 -8.52
C VAL A 45 -10.69 -7.78 -7.12
N THR A 46 -10.83 -9.10 -7.03
CA THR A 46 -10.69 -9.84 -5.78
C THR A 46 -9.55 -10.83 -5.94
N VAL A 47 -8.58 -10.74 -5.04
CA VAL A 47 -7.38 -11.59 -5.05
C VAL A 47 -7.43 -12.46 -3.79
N PRO A 48 -7.37 -13.79 -3.91
CA PRO A 48 -7.25 -14.66 -2.74
C PRO A 48 -5.85 -14.49 -2.13
N LEU A 49 -5.80 -14.21 -0.84
CA LEU A 49 -4.55 -14.04 -0.08
C LEU A 49 -4.38 -15.21 0.89
N ALA A 50 -3.16 -15.68 1.04
CA ALA A 50 -2.76 -16.69 2.01
C ALA A 50 -1.94 -16.06 3.15
N ALA A 51 -1.84 -16.76 4.29
CA ALA A 51 -1.06 -16.28 5.45
C ALA A 51 0.43 -16.04 5.12
N ARG A 52 0.98 -16.76 4.13
CA ARG A 52 2.35 -16.59 3.63
C ARG A 52 2.58 -15.29 2.85
N ASP A 53 1.50 -14.63 2.41
CA ASP A 53 1.58 -13.39 1.65
C ASP A 53 1.70 -12.16 2.57
N ALA A 54 1.66 -12.37 3.89
CA ALA A 54 1.91 -11.32 4.87
C ALA A 54 3.43 -11.06 5.00
N PRO A 55 3.87 -9.79 5.03
CA PRO A 55 3.07 -8.56 4.98
C PRO A 55 2.66 -8.18 3.56
N LEU A 56 1.46 -7.61 3.42
CA LEU A 56 0.95 -7.16 2.13
C LEU A 56 1.44 -5.74 1.80
N ARG A 57 1.99 -5.54 0.61
CA ARG A 57 2.27 -4.22 0.04
C ARG A 57 1.49 -4.06 -1.26
N VAL A 58 0.76 -2.96 -1.39
CA VAL A 58 -0.02 -2.63 -2.59
C VAL A 58 0.55 -1.36 -3.21
N LEU A 59 0.88 -1.46 -4.49
CA LEU A 59 1.32 -0.34 -5.33
C LEU A 59 0.21 -0.04 -6.32
N VAL A 60 -0.06 1.24 -6.56
CA VAL A 60 -1.13 1.67 -7.46
C VAL A 60 -0.59 2.70 -8.42
N ASP A 61 -0.58 2.34 -9.70
CA ASP A 61 -0.27 3.27 -10.78
C ASP A 61 -1.55 3.97 -11.24
N LEU A 62 -1.61 5.28 -11.04
CA LEU A 62 -2.74 6.11 -11.46
C LEU A 62 -2.27 7.18 -12.45
N THR A 63 -3.00 7.30 -13.55
CA THR A 63 -2.86 8.41 -14.49
C THR A 63 -4.16 9.17 -14.57
N ALA A 64 -4.15 10.41 -14.09
CA ALA A 64 -5.33 11.27 -14.11
C ALA A 64 -5.25 12.25 -15.30
N ARG A 65 -6.35 12.41 -16.04
CA ARG A 65 -6.45 13.41 -17.12
C ARG A 65 -7.06 14.69 -16.55
N ALA A 66 -6.33 15.81 -16.68
CA ALA A 66 -6.62 17.09 -16.02
C ALA A 66 -8.08 17.57 -16.16
N GLU A 67 -8.69 17.39 -17.33
CA GLU A 67 -10.07 17.78 -17.61
C GLU A 67 -11.12 17.12 -16.69
N ARG A 68 -10.82 15.96 -16.12
CA ARG A 68 -11.75 15.18 -15.28
C ARG A 68 -11.48 15.32 -13.77
N ILE A 69 -10.37 15.94 -13.37
CA ILE A 69 -9.95 16.05 -11.96
C ILE A 69 -10.61 17.26 -11.29
N VAL A 70 -10.87 18.32 -12.05
CA VAL A 70 -11.26 19.64 -11.52
C VAL A 70 -12.67 19.68 -10.92
N SER A 71 -13.57 18.76 -11.28
CA SER A 71 -14.98 18.91 -10.92
C SER A 71 -15.44 18.15 -9.67
N GLN A 72 -14.74 17.11 -9.20
CA GLN A 72 -15.31 16.22 -8.18
C GLN A 72 -14.25 15.59 -7.27
N GLN A 73 -14.33 15.90 -5.95
CA GLN A 73 -13.71 15.12 -4.87
C GLN A 73 -14.33 13.71 -4.83
N ARG A 74 -13.94 12.86 -5.76
CA ARG A 74 -14.40 11.46 -5.83
C ARG A 74 -13.32 10.52 -5.37
N THR A 75 -13.73 9.53 -4.58
CA THR A 75 -12.90 8.35 -4.31
C THR A 75 -12.56 7.68 -5.64
N VAL A 76 -11.26 7.49 -5.87
CA VAL A 76 -10.71 6.93 -7.11
C VAL A 76 -10.61 5.43 -7.02
N LEU A 77 -10.20 4.93 -5.84
CA LEU A 77 -10.03 3.52 -5.58
C LEU A 77 -10.36 3.23 -4.12
N THR A 78 -11.09 2.16 -3.86
CA THR A 78 -11.27 1.62 -2.52
C THR A 78 -10.58 0.26 -2.47
N LEU A 79 -9.57 0.16 -1.61
CA LEU A 79 -8.87 -1.09 -1.33
C LEU A 79 -9.46 -1.69 -0.06
N THR A 80 -9.93 -2.92 -0.14
CA THR A 80 -10.40 -3.68 1.02
C THR A 80 -9.59 -4.97 1.16
N ALA A 81 -9.17 -5.26 2.38
CA ALA A 81 -8.65 -6.56 2.76
C ALA A 81 -9.61 -7.18 3.77
N ALA A 82 -9.96 -8.44 3.58
CA ALA A 82 -10.90 -9.15 4.44
C ALA A 82 -10.38 -10.56 4.76
N THR A 83 -10.72 -11.05 5.95
CA THR A 83 -10.44 -12.41 6.40
C THR A 83 -11.68 -12.99 7.07
N GLY A 84 -12.04 -14.24 6.75
CA GLY A 84 -13.23 -14.89 7.30
C GLY A 84 -14.54 -14.10 7.10
N GLY A 85 -14.68 -13.39 5.97
CA GLY A 85 -15.85 -12.56 5.67
C GLY A 85 -15.92 -11.22 6.43
N ARG A 86 -14.89 -10.85 7.20
CA ARG A 86 -14.79 -9.56 7.90
C ARG A 86 -13.71 -8.68 7.28
N THR A 87 -14.04 -7.42 7.01
CA THR A 87 -13.06 -6.43 6.54
C THR A 87 -12.05 -6.14 7.64
N ALA A 88 -10.78 -6.44 7.37
CA ALA A 88 -9.64 -6.15 8.24
C ALA A 88 -9.02 -4.78 7.94
N LEU A 89 -9.08 -4.33 6.68
CA LEU A 89 -8.60 -3.02 6.25
C LEU A 89 -9.52 -2.47 5.16
N ALA A 90 -9.84 -1.19 5.26
CA ALA A 90 -10.45 -0.42 4.18
C ALA A 90 -9.65 0.88 4.01
N SER A 91 -9.09 1.09 2.83
CA SER A 91 -8.34 2.30 2.49
C SER A 91 -8.93 2.91 1.22
N THR A 92 -9.24 4.20 1.27
CA THR A 92 -9.77 4.95 0.13
C THR A 92 -8.70 5.87 -0.42
N LEU A 93 -8.40 5.75 -1.70
CA LEU A 93 -7.55 6.68 -2.43
C LEU A 93 -8.42 7.77 -3.06
N GLN A 94 -8.11 9.01 -2.75
CA GLN A 94 -8.87 10.19 -3.20
C GLN A 94 -7.90 11.20 -3.83
N PHE A 95 -8.38 11.99 -4.78
CA PHE A 95 -7.59 13.12 -5.28
C PHE A 95 -7.52 14.20 -4.20
N SER A 96 -6.31 14.58 -3.80
CA SER A 96 -6.09 15.76 -2.97
C SER A 96 -6.36 17.00 -3.81
N HIS A 97 -7.40 17.76 -3.48
CA HIS A 97 -7.59 19.11 -4.01
C HIS A 97 -6.60 20.03 -3.30
N SER A 98 -5.37 20.09 -3.80
CA SER A 98 -4.49 21.22 -3.55
C SER A 98 -4.64 22.15 -4.73
N ASP A 99 -5.18 23.35 -4.49
CA ASP A 99 -5.03 24.50 -5.39
C ASP A 99 -3.55 24.84 -5.45
N ASN A 100 -2.76 24.03 -6.16
CA ASN A 100 -1.38 24.36 -6.48
C ASN A 100 -1.39 24.85 -7.92
N PRO A 101 -1.66 26.15 -8.16
CA PRO A 101 -1.61 26.70 -9.51
C PRO A 101 -0.25 26.35 -10.09
N ARG A 102 -0.28 25.76 -11.29
CA ARG A 102 0.93 25.37 -12.02
C ARG A 102 1.83 26.60 -12.07
N GLN A 103 2.94 26.59 -11.34
CA GLN A 103 3.91 27.68 -11.39
C GLN A 103 4.43 27.74 -12.83
N ALA A 104 4.17 28.86 -13.50
CA ALA A 104 4.67 29.08 -14.84
C ALA A 104 6.20 29.01 -14.78
N SER A 105 6.80 28.17 -15.64
CA SER A 105 8.25 28.13 -15.80
C SER A 105 8.71 29.53 -16.21
N PRO A 106 9.67 30.16 -15.51
CA PRO A 106 10.27 31.39 -15.98
C PRO A 106 11.08 31.04 -17.23
N GLN A 107 10.58 31.48 -18.38
CA GLN A 107 11.35 31.59 -19.63
C GLN A 107 11.35 33.05 -20.06
#